data_AF-A0A559IX50-F1
#
_entry.id   AF-A0A559IX50-F1
#
_cell.length_a   1.000
_cell.length_b   1.000
_cell.length_c   1.000
_cell.angle_alpha   90.00
_cell.angle_beta   90.00
_cell.angle_gamma   90.00
#
_symmetry.space_group_name_H-M   'P 1'
#
loop_
_entity.id
_entity.type
_entity.pdbx_description
1 polymer ?
#
loop_
_entity_poly.entity_id
_entity_poly.type
_entity_poly.pdbx_seq_one_letter_code
_entity_poly.pdbx_strand_id
1 'polypeptide(L)'
;MPNPDAAPQNGGPKAYDGVSGGRLNKIMLDNAIAELSPFMRAVVKCRWTRQLPVKDTVKMLGISKSVYYNRCDLAIEQLYIQVNGKAAGIQALYDRIARG
;
A
#
# COMPACT_ATOMS: atom_id res chain seq x y z
N MET A 1 15.72 43.38 -24.52
CA MET A 1 16.41 42.21 -25.11
C MET A 1 16.77 41.28 -23.96
N PRO A 2 16.28 40.03 -23.93
CA PRO A 2 16.63 39.12 -22.83
C PRO A 2 18.02 38.52 -23.02
N ASN A 3 18.73 38.35 -21.89
CA ASN A 3 20.12 37.94 -21.75
C ASN A 3 20.35 36.48 -22.23
N PRO A 4 21.35 36.18 -23.07
CA PRO A 4 21.59 34.84 -23.63
C PRO A 4 22.32 33.85 -22.68
N ASP A 5 22.67 34.26 -21.46
CA ASP A 5 23.52 33.48 -20.53
C ASP A 5 22.76 32.73 -19.42
N ALA A 6 21.47 32.41 -19.61
CA ALA A 6 20.77 31.50 -18.70
C ALA A 6 21.13 30.05 -19.06
N ALA A 7 22.13 29.49 -18.36
CA ALA A 7 22.45 28.06 -18.43
C ALA A 7 21.18 27.22 -18.28
N PRO A 8 20.96 26.16 -19.08
CA PRO A 8 19.80 25.31 -18.92
C PRO A 8 19.82 24.75 -17.50
N GLN A 9 18.88 25.21 -16.66
CA GLN A 9 18.64 24.61 -15.36
C GLN A 9 18.23 23.17 -15.63
N ASN A 10 19.20 22.27 -15.50
CA ASN A 10 19.01 20.85 -15.59
C ASN A 10 18.03 20.49 -14.46
N GLY A 11 16.77 20.29 -14.83
CA GLY A 11 15.74 19.75 -13.95
C GLY A 11 16.16 18.34 -13.59
N GLY A 12 16.95 18.22 -12.53
CA GLY A 12 17.25 16.94 -11.91
C GLY A 12 15.95 16.20 -11.62
N PRO A 13 15.96 14.86 -11.60
CA PRO A 13 14.77 14.07 -11.34
C PRO A 13 14.11 14.56 -10.05
N LYS A 14 12.89 15.11 -10.18
CA LYS A 14 12.09 15.55 -9.03
C LYS A 14 12.02 14.40 -8.04
N ALA A 15 12.25 14.69 -6.76
CA ALA A 15 12.05 13.75 -5.68
C ALA A 15 10.70 13.06 -5.88
N TYR A 16 10.75 11.76 -6.14
CA TYR A 16 9.58 11.00 -6.55
C TYR A 16 8.72 10.82 -5.30
N ASP A 17 7.75 11.71 -5.12
CA ASP A 17 6.86 11.81 -3.95
C ASP A 17 5.89 10.62 -3.80
N GLY A 18 6.18 9.51 -4.50
CA GLY A 18 5.46 8.25 -4.40
C GLY A 18 4.07 8.21 -5.03
N VAL A 19 3.45 9.38 -5.22
CA VAL A 19 2.07 9.56 -5.69
C VAL A 19 2.05 10.60 -6.81
N SER A 20 2.42 10.20 -8.04
CA SER A 20 2.18 11.03 -9.22
C SER A 20 0.91 10.57 -9.94
N GLY A 21 -0.10 11.45 -10.00
CA GLY A 21 -1.31 11.25 -10.83
C GLY A 21 -2.34 10.26 -10.31
N GLY A 22 -2.46 10.08 -8.99
CA GLY A 22 -3.43 9.15 -8.38
C GLY A 22 -3.11 7.66 -8.57
N ARG A 23 -1.96 7.35 -9.20
CA ARG A 23 -1.43 6.00 -9.34
C ARG A 23 -0.30 5.82 -8.34
N LEU A 24 -0.54 4.89 -7.41
CA LEU A 24 0.43 4.45 -6.42
C LEU A 24 1.60 3.78 -7.15
N ASN A 25 2.84 4.22 -6.89
CA ASN A 25 3.99 3.66 -7.58
C ASN A 25 4.14 2.17 -7.22
N LYS A 26 4.23 1.30 -8.25
CA LYS A 26 4.41 -0.15 -8.09
C LYS A 26 5.55 -0.48 -7.11
N ILE A 27 6.65 0.29 -7.13
CA ILE A 27 7.80 0.10 -6.24
C ILE A 27 7.40 0.27 -4.77
N MET A 28 6.60 1.28 -4.43
CA MET A 28 6.14 1.50 -3.06
C MET A 28 5.20 0.39 -2.59
N LEU A 29 4.32 -0.09 -3.47
CA LEU A 29 3.43 -1.19 -3.14
C LEU A 29 4.20 -2.50 -2.93
N ASP A 30 5.18 -2.80 -3.80
CA ASP A 30 6.05 -3.96 -3.65
C ASP A 30 6.85 -3.90 -2.34
N ASN A 31 7.40 -2.73 -1.98
CA ASN A 31 8.08 -2.54 -0.70
C ASN A 31 7.13 -2.73 0.50
N ALA A 32 5.93 -2.14 0.47
CA ALA A 32 4.94 -2.31 1.53
C ALA A 32 4.53 -3.79 1.69
N ILE A 33 4.29 -4.50 0.58
CA ILE A 33 4.00 -5.94 0.59
C ILE A 33 5.21 -6.75 1.14
N ALA A 34 6.43 -6.31 0.87
CA ALA A 34 7.65 -6.94 1.38
C ALA A 34 7.87 -6.74 2.89
N GLU A 35 7.22 -5.76 3.51
CA GLU A 35 7.23 -5.56 4.96
C GLU A 35 6.12 -6.33 5.70
N LEU A 36 5.09 -6.79 4.99
CA LEU A 36 4.05 -7.63 5.59
C LEU A 36 4.63 -8.96 6.12
N SER A 37 4.05 -9.46 7.22
CA SER A 37 4.35 -10.78 7.74
C SER A 37 4.16 -11.87 6.66
N PRO A 38 4.88 -12.99 6.72
CA PRO A 38 4.79 -14.03 5.68
C PRO A 38 3.36 -14.51 5.44
N PHE A 39 2.58 -14.63 6.51
CA PHE A 39 1.17 -15.01 6.45
C PHE A 39 0.32 -13.94 5.76
N MET A 40 0.44 -12.66 6.14
CA MET A 40 -0.32 -11.59 5.48
C MET A 40 0.05 -11.43 4.00
N ARG A 41 1.34 -11.60 3.68
CA ARG A 41 1.79 -11.61 2.29
C ARG A 41 1.16 -12.74 1.49
N ALA A 42 0.99 -13.92 2.09
CA ALA A 42 0.30 -15.04 1.46
C ALA A 42 -1.17 -14.69 1.19
N VAL A 43 -1.89 -14.14 2.18
CA VAL A 43 -3.27 -13.67 2.03
C VAL A 43 -3.39 -12.67 0.87
N VAL A 44 -2.52 -11.66 0.84
CA VAL A 44 -2.51 -10.62 -0.21
C VAL A 44 -2.26 -11.23 -1.59
N LYS A 45 -1.24 -12.09 -1.71
CA LYS A 45 -0.92 -12.75 -2.99
C LYS A 45 -2.05 -13.64 -3.47
N CYS A 46 -2.67 -14.42 -2.59
CA CYS A 46 -3.80 -15.29 -2.95
C CYS A 46 -4.99 -14.47 -3.46
N ARG A 47 -5.30 -13.33 -2.82
CA ARG A 47 -6.48 -12.52 -3.14
C ARG A 47 -6.30 -11.67 -4.41
N TRP A 48 -5.21 -10.92 -4.51
CA TRP A 48 -5.07 -9.87 -5.54
C TRP A 48 -4.08 -10.23 -6.65
N THR A 49 -3.06 -11.05 -6.38
CA THR A 49 -2.05 -11.41 -7.40
C THR A 49 -2.44 -12.68 -8.15
N ARG A 50 -2.77 -13.74 -7.40
CA ARG A 50 -3.11 -15.07 -7.94
C ARG A 50 -4.60 -15.27 -8.15
N GLN A 51 -5.42 -14.43 -7.50
CA GLN A 51 -6.89 -14.47 -7.57
C GLN A 51 -7.46 -15.89 -7.34
N LEU A 52 -6.89 -16.59 -6.35
CA LEU A 52 -7.31 -17.94 -6.04
C LEU A 52 -8.75 -17.93 -5.51
N PRO A 53 -9.56 -18.95 -5.83
CA PRO A 53 -10.86 -19.12 -5.21
C PRO A 53 -10.73 -19.18 -3.68
N VAL A 54 -11.66 -18.53 -3.00
CA VAL A 54 -11.61 -18.39 -1.53
C VAL A 54 -11.61 -19.75 -0.85
N LYS A 55 -12.37 -20.73 -1.38
CA LYS A 55 -12.45 -22.09 -0.85
C LYS A 55 -11.09 -22.79 -0.80
N ASP A 56 -10.30 -22.67 -1.86
CA ASP A 56 -8.97 -23.29 -1.92
C ASP A 56 -7.95 -22.50 -1.09
N THR A 57 -8.08 -21.18 -1.06
CA THR A 57 -7.23 -20.30 -0.25
C THR A 57 -7.37 -20.59 1.24
N VAL A 58 -8.60 -20.68 1.76
CA VAL A 58 -8.83 -20.95 3.19
C VAL A 58 -8.36 -22.35 3.59
N LYS A 59 -8.52 -23.32 2.68
CA LYS A 59 -8.01 -24.69 2.88
C LYS A 59 -6.48 -24.72 2.90
N MET A 60 -5.83 -24.03 1.98
CA MET A 60 -4.37 -23.93 1.90
C MET A 60 -3.77 -23.21 3.11
N LEU A 61 -4.41 -22.14 3.57
CA LEU A 61 -3.94 -21.34 4.71
C LEU A 61 -4.35 -21.92 6.07
N GLY A 62 -5.20 -22.95 6.12
CA GLY A 62 -5.66 -23.57 7.36
C GLY A 62 -6.50 -22.65 8.24
N ILE A 63 -7.23 -21.70 7.65
CA ILE A 63 -8.04 -20.70 8.37
C ILE A 63 -9.50 -20.77 7.96
N SER A 64 -10.39 -20.18 8.76
CA SER A 64 -11.79 -20.03 8.37
C SER A 64 -11.99 -18.89 7.35
N LYS A 65 -13.11 -18.92 6.63
CA LYS A 65 -13.51 -17.85 5.69
C LYS A 65 -13.65 -16.49 6.37
N SER A 66 -14.18 -16.45 7.59
CA SER A 66 -14.30 -15.20 8.37
C SER A 66 -12.93 -14.62 8.73
N VAL A 67 -11.99 -15.46 9.17
CA VAL A 67 -10.62 -15.03 9.44
C VAL A 67 -9.95 -14.55 8.16
N TYR A 68 -10.12 -15.24 7.04
CA TYR A 68 -9.54 -14.81 5.77
C TYR A 68 -9.97 -13.40 5.35
N TYR A 69 -11.26 -13.07 5.41
CA TYR A 69 -11.71 -11.71 5.07
C TYR A 69 -11.22 -10.67 6.07
N ASN A 70 -11.27 -10.97 7.37
CA ASN A 70 -10.72 -10.06 8.38
C ASN A 70 -9.23 -9.77 8.13
N ARG A 71 -8.46 -10.77 7.70
CA ARG A 71 -7.05 -10.60 7.31
C ARG A 71 -6.89 -9.82 6.02
N CYS A 72 -7.79 -9.96 5.05
CA CYS A 72 -7.81 -9.11 3.86
C CYS A 72 -8.02 -7.64 4.23
N ASP A 73 -8.98 -7.31 5.09
CA ASP A 73 -9.24 -5.94 5.53
C ASP A 73 -8.05 -5.35 6.28
N LEU A 74 -7.49 -6.10 7.23
CA LEU A 74 -6.29 -5.69 7.96
C LEU A 74 -5.07 -5.49 7.04
N ALA A 75 -4.93 -6.31 5.98
CA ALA A 75 -3.85 -6.14 5.02
C ALA A 75 -4.01 -4.86 4.20
N ILE A 76 -5.24 -4.51 3.80
CA ILE A 76 -5.51 -3.24 3.12
C ILE A 76 -5.17 -2.06 4.04
N GLU A 77 -5.60 -2.11 5.30
CA GLU A 77 -5.32 -1.05 6.29
C GLU A 77 -3.81 -0.88 6.49
N GLN A 78 -3.07 -1.98 6.68
CA GLN A 78 -1.61 -1.93 6.84
C GLN A 78 -0.90 -1.36 5.61
N LEU A 79 -1.28 -1.82 4.41
CA LEU A 79 -0.72 -1.30 3.17
C LEU A 79 -1.05 0.17 2.97
N TYR A 80 -2.25 0.60 3.33
CA TYR A 80 -2.67 2.00 3.26
C TYR A 80 -1.83 2.89 4.20
N ILE A 81 -1.60 2.45 5.44
CA ILE A 81 -0.77 3.17 6.41
C ILE A 81 0.69 3.23 5.95
N GLN A 82 1.24 2.11 5.45
CA GLN A 82 2.62 2.06 4.98
C GLN A 82 2.86 2.96 3.77
N VAL A 83 1.92 2.98 2.82
CA VAL A 83 2.11 3.78 1.60
C VAL A 83 1.88 5.27 1.84
N ASN A 84 0.87 5.65 2.66
CA ASN A 84 0.56 7.06 2.91
C ASN A 84 1.32 7.65 4.10
N GLY A 85 2.13 6.85 4.80
CA GLY A 85 2.95 7.28 5.94
C GLY A 85 2.18 7.53 7.24
N LYS A 86 2.91 7.97 8.27
CA LYS A 86 2.41 8.17 9.65
C LYS A 86 1.19 9.10 9.75
N ALA A 87 1.03 10.07 8.86
CA ALA A 87 -0.10 11.01 8.89
C ALA A 87 -1.45 10.31 8.67
N ALA A 88 -1.50 9.32 7.78
CA ALA A 88 -2.71 8.53 7.53
C ALA A 88 -3.07 7.62 8.72
N GLY A 89 -2.07 7.03 9.37
CA GLY A 89 -2.27 6.24 10.58
C GLY A 89 -2.79 7.08 11.76
N ILE A 90 -2.30 8.31 11.90
CA ILE A 90 -2.77 9.26 12.92
C ILE A 90 -4.22 9.69 12.64
N GLN A 91 -4.58 10.01 11.39
CA GLN A 91 -5.96 10.36 11.03
C GLN A 91 -6.93 9.20 11.26
N ALA A 92 -6.55 7.97 10.90
CA ALA A 92 -7.35 6.78 11.15
C ALA A 92 -7.56 6.51 12.65
N LEU A 93 -6.53 6.76 13.47
CA LEU A 93 -6.64 6.73 14.94
C LEU A 93 -7.58 7.80 15.48
N TYR A 94 -7.44 9.05 15.03
CA TYR A 94 -8.34 10.16 15.42
C TYR A 94 -9.79 9.85 15.07
N ASP A 95 -10.06 9.35 13.87
CA ASP A 95 -11.41 8.98 13.42
C ASP A 95 -12.02 7.86 14.27
N ARG A 96 -11.20 6.92 14.74
CA ARG A 96 -11.63 5.82 15.60
C ARG A 96 -11.98 6.31 17.01
N ILE A 97 -11.23 7.27 17.53
CA ILE A 97 -11.46 7.89 18.84
C ILE A 97 -12.67 8.83 18.79
N ALA A 98 -12.82 9.60 17.71
CA ALA A 98 -13.92 10.56 17.53
C ALA A 98 -15.28 9.90 17.29
N ARG A 99 -15.31 8.63 16.89
CA ARG A 99 -16.52 7.81 16.76
C ARG A 99 -16.83 6.97 18.01
N GLY A 100 -16.05 7.14 19.08
CA GLY A 100 -16.31 6.55 20.40
C GLY A 100 -17.54 7.16 21.05
#